data_AF-A0A8S0FIQ6-F1
#
_entry.id   AF-A0A8S0FIQ6-F1
#
_cell.length_a   1.000
_cell.length_b   1.000
_cell.length_c   1.000
_cell.angle_alpha   90.00
_cell.angle_beta   90.00
_cell.angle_gamma   90.00
#
_symmetry.space_group_name_H-M   'P 1'
#
loop_
_entity.id
_entity.type
_entity.pdbx_description
1 polymer ?
#
loop_
_entity_poly.entity_id
_entity_poly.type
_entity_poly.pdbx_seq_one_letter_code
_entity_poly.pdbx_strand_id
1 'polypeptide(L)'
;MVENKTNGHRTFSNFNEGLGKVLRFGANNDEVLNRLAWMRDELTPAMKAAIAQHGELELKPLMAQALHMGDEVHNRNAAATGLLIKRLLPALLACSLPQEHIQRVVGCHLSPVTITSSSICRWPPVKQ
;
A
#
# COMPACT_ATOMS: atom_id res chain seq x y z
N MET A 1 0.92 -1.29 8.79
CA MET A 1 0.92 -2.41 9.74
C MET A 1 -0.33 -3.22 9.48
N VAL A 2 -0.21 -4.54 9.47
CA VAL A 2 -1.35 -5.46 9.45
C VAL A 2 -1.25 -6.31 10.71
N GLU A 3 -2.38 -6.52 11.39
CA GLU A 3 -2.44 -7.39 12.57
C GLU A 3 -3.41 -8.54 12.31
N ASN A 4 -2.94 -9.76 12.54
CA ASN A 4 -3.79 -10.94 12.53
C ASN A 4 -4.50 -11.05 13.89
N LYS A 5 -5.80 -10.75 13.90
CA LYS A 5 -6.63 -10.77 15.12
C LYS A 5 -6.77 -12.16 15.78
N THR A 6 -6.49 -13.25 15.06
CA THR A 6 -6.60 -14.60 15.62
C THR A 6 -5.41 -14.96 16.52
N ASN A 7 -4.21 -14.48 16.20
CA ASN A 7 -2.98 -14.84 16.92
C ASN A 7 -2.14 -13.64 17.39
N GLY A 8 -2.59 -12.41 17.14
CA GLY A 8 -1.91 -11.17 17.52
C GLY A 8 -0.66 -10.86 16.70
N HIS A 9 -0.33 -11.64 15.66
CA HIS A 9 0.88 -11.43 14.87
C HIS A 9 0.77 -10.16 14.04
N ARG A 10 1.82 -9.32 14.09
CA ARG A 10 1.91 -8.08 13.33
C ARG A 10 2.90 -8.21 12.19
N THR A 11 2.50 -7.75 11.01
CA THR A 11 3.34 -7.73 9.81
C THR A 11 3.37 -6.34 9.19
N PHE A 12 4.43 -6.08 8.43
CA PHE A 12 4.71 -4.79 7.81
C PHE A 12 5.19 -5.02 6.38
N SER A 13 4.86 -4.07 5.50
CA SER A 13 5.33 -4.03 4.12
C SER A 13 5.44 -2.56 3.70
N ASN A 14 6.35 -2.27 2.78
CA ASN A 14 6.61 -0.93 2.25
C ASN A 14 5.63 -0.60 1.10
N PHE A 15 5.25 0.67 0.96
CA PHE A 15 4.42 1.10 -0.17
C PHE A 15 5.10 0.87 -1.52
N ASN A 16 4.28 0.60 -2.55
CA ASN A 16 4.77 0.42 -3.90
C ASN A 16 5.20 1.77 -4.48
N GLU A 17 6.46 1.85 -4.94
CA GLU A 17 7.06 3.06 -5.53
C GLU A 17 6.61 3.35 -6.98
N GLY A 18 5.70 2.55 -7.52
CA GLY A 18 5.21 2.61 -8.90
C GLY A 18 5.96 1.66 -9.85
N LEU A 19 5.80 1.89 -11.15
CA LEU A 19 6.49 1.17 -12.23
C LEU A 19 7.72 1.97 -12.71
N GLY A 20 8.67 1.28 -13.34
CA GLY A 20 9.88 1.89 -13.93
C GLY A 20 11.11 1.81 -13.03
N LYS A 21 11.94 2.86 -13.02
CA LYS A 21 13.13 2.96 -12.17
C LYS A 21 12.69 3.12 -10.71
N VAL A 22 12.91 2.09 -9.90
CA VAL A 22 12.50 2.01 -8.50
C VAL A 22 13.58 1.36 -7.66
N LEU A 23 13.62 1.69 -6.38
CA LEU A 23 14.62 1.23 -5.43
C LEU A 23 14.57 -0.29 -5.26
N ARG A 24 13.37 -0.90 -5.30
CA ARG A 24 13.23 -2.37 -5.23
C ARG A 24 13.95 -3.14 -6.34
N PHE A 25 14.32 -2.47 -7.44
CA PHE A 25 15.12 -3.03 -8.54
C PHE A 25 16.55 -2.46 -8.58
N GLY A 26 16.98 -1.76 -7.53
CA GLY A 26 18.35 -1.24 -7.38
C GLY A 26 18.62 0.13 -8.02
N ALA A 27 17.59 0.81 -8.56
CA ALA A 27 17.77 2.17 -9.06
C ALA A 27 17.91 3.16 -7.88
N ASN A 28 18.93 4.04 -7.94
CA ASN A 28 19.21 5.03 -6.90
C ASN A 28 19.66 6.38 -7.50
N ASN A 29 18.89 6.89 -8.47
CA ASN A 29 19.09 8.23 -9.01
C ASN A 29 18.25 9.26 -8.23
N ASP A 30 18.49 10.55 -8.47
CA ASP A 30 17.78 11.64 -7.81
C ASP A 30 16.26 11.54 -7.98
N GLU A 31 15.78 11.04 -9.13
CA GLU A 31 14.35 10.81 -9.36
C GLU A 31 13.74 9.81 -8.35
N VAL A 32 14.42 8.68 -8.10
CA VAL A 32 13.99 7.67 -7.12
C VAL A 32 14.05 8.25 -5.71
N LEU A 33 15.13 8.96 -5.37
CA LEU A 33 15.27 9.58 -4.05
C LEU A 33 14.20 10.63 -3.79
N ASN A 34 13.90 11.48 -4.78
CA ASN A 34 12.83 12.48 -4.70
C ASN A 34 11.46 11.82 -4.54
N ARG A 35 11.21 10.68 -5.22
CA ARG A 35 9.98 9.92 -5.06
C ARG A 35 9.85 9.33 -3.66
N LEU A 36 10.93 8.78 -3.09
CA LEU A 36 10.93 8.24 -1.73
C LEU A 36 10.73 9.34 -0.69
N ALA A 37 11.35 10.51 -0.88
CA ALA A 37 11.12 11.69 -0.04
C ALA A 37 9.65 12.11 -0.10
N TRP A 38 9.06 12.20 -1.31
CA TRP A 38 7.63 12.45 -1.49
C TRP A 38 6.76 11.41 -0.79
N MET A 39 7.08 10.12 -0.90
CA MET A 39 6.31 9.06 -0.24
C MET A 39 6.38 9.17 1.29
N ARG A 40 7.52 9.60 1.84
CA ARG A 40 7.70 9.83 3.27
C ARG A 40 6.94 11.06 3.75
N ASP A 41 7.01 12.16 3.01
CA ASP A 41 6.56 13.48 3.47
C ASP A 41 5.09 13.76 3.14
N GLU A 42 4.57 13.20 2.04
CA GLU A 42 3.19 13.43 1.57
C GLU A 42 2.33 12.16 1.65
N LEU A 43 2.76 11.05 1.04
CA LEU A 43 1.94 9.84 0.93
C LEU A 43 1.67 9.19 2.28
N THR A 44 2.72 8.96 3.06
CA THR A 44 2.62 8.22 4.33
C THR A 44 1.75 8.96 5.35
N PRO A 45 1.87 10.29 5.56
CA PRO A 45 0.98 11.03 6.46
C PRO A 45 -0.47 11.00 6.01
N ALA A 46 -0.74 11.17 4.71
CA ALA A 46 -2.09 11.11 4.17
C ALA A 46 -2.74 9.74 4.37
N MET A 47 -2.01 8.65 4.09
CA MET A 47 -2.48 7.28 4.32
C MET A 47 -2.69 6.99 5.80
N LYS A 48 -1.81 7.50 6.67
CA LYS A 48 -1.98 7.38 8.13
C LYS A 48 -3.25 8.05 8.61
N ALA A 49 -3.52 9.28 8.15
CA ALA A 49 -4.74 10.01 8.47
C ALA A 49 -5.98 9.26 7.97
N ALA A 50 -5.95 8.78 6.72
CA ALA A 50 -7.05 8.03 6.14
C ALA A 50 -7.37 6.74 6.90
N ILE A 51 -6.36 5.97 7.31
CA ILE A 51 -6.56 4.76 8.11
C ILE A 51 -7.11 5.11 9.49
N ALA A 52 -6.61 6.18 10.13
CA ALA A 52 -7.13 6.63 11.41
C ALA A 52 -8.62 7.05 11.32
N GLN A 53 -9.00 7.70 10.21
CA GLN A 53 -10.37 8.13 9.96
C GLN A 53 -11.31 6.99 9.54
N HIS A 54 -10.82 6.06 8.72
CA HIS A 54 -11.59 4.88 8.27
C HIS A 54 -11.79 3.88 9.41
N GLY A 55 -10.79 3.74 10.29
CA GLY A 55 -10.71 2.63 11.23
C GLY A 55 -10.15 1.37 10.58
N GLU A 56 -10.40 0.22 11.23
CA GLU A 56 -9.85 -1.07 10.78
C GLU A 56 -10.35 -1.44 9.38
N LEU A 57 -9.45 -2.02 8.57
CA LEU A 57 -9.75 -2.52 7.24
C LEU A 57 -9.52 -4.02 7.18
N GLU A 58 -10.58 -4.78 6.91
CA GLU A 58 -10.47 -6.23 6.76
C GLU A 58 -9.87 -6.60 5.40
N LEU A 59 -8.65 -7.17 5.43
CA LEU A 59 -7.93 -7.52 4.21
C LEU A 59 -8.42 -8.83 3.58
N LYS A 60 -8.81 -9.84 4.37
CA LYS A 60 -9.25 -11.14 3.84
C LYS A 60 -10.47 -11.03 2.92
N PRO A 61 -11.56 -10.31 3.29
CA PRO A 61 -12.70 -10.13 2.40
C PRO A 61 -12.33 -9.31 1.15
N LEU A 62 -11.46 -8.32 1.29
CA LEU A 62 -10.97 -7.52 0.15
C LEU A 62 -10.20 -8.39 -0.85
N MET A 63 -9.28 -9.22 -0.36
CA MET A 63 -8.52 -10.16 -1.20
C MET A 63 -9.42 -11.20 -1.83
N ALA A 64 -10.38 -11.77 -1.09
CA ALA A 64 -11.34 -12.73 -1.62
C ALA A 64 -12.18 -12.09 -2.74
N GLN A 65 -12.65 -10.86 -2.56
CA GLN A 65 -13.39 -10.14 -3.59
C GLN A 65 -12.52 -9.87 -4.84
N ALA A 66 -11.27 -9.46 -4.64
CA ALA A 66 -10.33 -9.25 -5.74
C ALA A 66 -10.09 -10.55 -6.55
N LEU A 67 -9.92 -11.68 -5.88
CA LEU A 67 -9.77 -12.99 -6.53
C LEU A 67 -11.00 -13.34 -7.41
N HIS A 68 -12.21 -13.10 -6.92
CA HIS A 68 -13.44 -13.30 -7.71
C HIS A 68 -13.55 -12.35 -8.91
N MET A 69 -12.97 -11.15 -8.81
CA MET A 69 -12.88 -10.20 -9.92
C MET A 69 -11.75 -10.53 -10.90
N GLY A 70 -11.09 -11.67 -10.72
CA GLY A 70 -10.03 -12.14 -11.58
C GLY A 70 -8.67 -11.51 -11.26
N ASP A 71 -8.39 -11.08 -10.03
CA ASP A 71 -7.01 -10.91 -9.60
C ASP A 71 -6.39 -12.26 -9.20
N GLU A 72 -5.07 -12.37 -9.21
CA GLU A 72 -4.36 -13.41 -8.43
C GLU A 72 -3.57 -12.82 -7.25
N VAL A 73 -3.59 -11.48 -7.15
CA VAL A 73 -3.19 -10.75 -5.97
C VAL A 73 -1.65 -10.69 -5.82
N HIS A 74 -0.86 -11.11 -6.83
CA HIS A 74 0.58 -10.79 -6.96
C HIS A 74 0.86 -9.83 -8.13
N ASN A 75 1.05 -10.36 -9.33
CA ASN A 75 1.29 -9.66 -10.59
C ASN A 75 0.01 -9.02 -11.17
N ARG A 76 -1.16 -9.60 -10.91
CA ARG A 76 -2.47 -9.07 -11.33
C ARG A 76 -3.30 -8.74 -10.10
N ASN A 77 -3.42 -7.44 -9.84
CA ASN A 77 -3.93 -6.88 -8.59
C ASN A 77 -4.75 -5.59 -8.80
N ALA A 78 -5.29 -5.42 -10.01
CA ALA A 78 -6.01 -4.22 -10.40
C ALA A 78 -7.33 -4.07 -9.63
N ALA A 79 -8.04 -5.19 -9.42
CA ALA A 79 -9.28 -5.19 -8.65
C ALA A 79 -9.01 -4.88 -7.16
N ALA A 80 -7.99 -5.48 -6.55
CA ALA A 80 -7.58 -5.20 -5.19
C ALA A 80 -7.18 -3.72 -5.00
N THR A 81 -6.50 -3.12 -5.98
CA THR A 81 -6.17 -1.68 -5.98
C THR A 81 -7.43 -0.84 -5.97
N GLY A 82 -8.33 -1.09 -6.92
CA GLY A 82 -9.57 -0.34 -7.03
C GLY A 82 -10.44 -0.48 -5.79
N LEU A 83 -10.51 -1.67 -5.20
CA LEU A 83 -11.24 -1.95 -3.97
C LEU A 83 -10.63 -1.26 -2.75
N LEU A 84 -9.31 -1.19 -2.66
CA LEU A 84 -8.61 -0.48 -1.60
C LEU A 84 -8.86 1.03 -1.70
N ILE A 85 -8.67 1.60 -2.89
CA ILE A 85 -8.93 3.02 -3.15
C ILE A 85 -10.39 3.34 -2.86
N LYS A 86 -11.35 2.53 -3.35
CA LYS A 86 -12.78 2.74 -3.10
C LYS A 86 -13.13 2.80 -1.62
N ARG A 87 -12.46 2.00 -0.76
CA ARG A 87 -12.70 1.98 0.69
C ARG A 87 -12.01 3.14 1.40
N LEU A 88 -10.78 3.49 1.02
CA LEU A 88 -10.01 4.53 1.71
C LEU A 88 -10.29 5.96 1.21
N LEU A 89 -10.79 6.12 -0.01
CA LEU A 89 -11.03 7.43 -0.62
C LEU A 89 -12.00 8.31 0.19
N PRO A 90 -13.15 7.82 0.69
CA PRO A 90 -14.03 8.62 1.54
C PRO A 90 -13.32 9.12 2.81
N ALA A 91 -12.48 8.28 3.42
CA ALA A 91 -11.72 8.65 4.60
C ALA A 91 -10.62 9.67 4.29
N LEU A 92 -9.91 9.52 3.16
CA LEU A 92 -8.95 10.52 2.66
C LEU A 92 -9.61 11.89 2.45
N LEU A 93 -10.80 11.92 1.85
CA LEU A 93 -11.56 13.15 1.62
C LEU A 93 -12.03 13.80 2.93
N ALA A 94 -12.31 12.99 3.96
CA ALA A 94 -12.71 13.49 5.28
C ALA A 94 -11.54 14.07 6.10
N CYS A 95 -10.28 13.80 5.75
CA CYS A 95 -9.10 14.29 6.48
C CYS A 95 -8.76 15.78 6.25
N SER A 96 -9.60 16.53 5.53
CA SER A 96 -9.40 17.97 5.24
C SER A 96 -8.01 18.32 4.68
N LEU A 97 -7.40 17.42 3.92
CA LEU A 97 -6.15 17.67 3.21
C LEU A 97 -6.37 18.57 1.99
N PRO A 98 -5.36 19.35 1.57
CA PRO A 98 -5.44 20.12 0.33
C PRO A 98 -5.80 19.20 -0.86
N GLN A 99 -6.69 19.66 -1.74
CA GLN A 99 -7.17 18.85 -2.86
C GLN A 99 -6.03 18.36 -3.77
N GLU A 100 -5.02 19.19 -4.00
CA GLU A 100 -3.82 18.82 -4.77
C GLU A 100 -3.07 17.63 -4.14
N HIS A 101 -2.96 17.60 -2.81
CA HIS A 101 -2.33 16.51 -2.08
C HIS A 101 -3.13 15.21 -2.24
N ILE A 102 -4.45 15.29 -2.12
CA ILE A 102 -5.34 14.13 -2.32
C ILE A 102 -5.21 13.61 -3.75
N GLN A 103 -5.18 14.49 -4.76
CA GLN A 103 -5.00 14.13 -6.16
C GLN A 103 -3.65 13.43 -6.40
N ARG A 104 -2.56 13.91 -5.81
CA ARG A 104 -1.23 13.29 -5.90
C ARG A 104 -1.21 11.89 -5.26
N VAL A 105 -1.83 11.74 -4.10
CA VAL A 105 -1.90 10.45 -3.37
C VAL A 105 -2.76 9.43 -4.12
N VAL A 106 -3.91 9.83 -4.65
CA VAL A 106 -4.82 8.94 -5.39
C VAL A 106 -4.28 8.64 -6.80
N GLY A 107 -3.65 9.62 -7.45
CA GLY A 107 -3.04 9.46 -8.77
C GLY A 107 -1.77 8.61 -8.76
N CYS A 108 -1.12 8.50 -7.59
CA CYS A 108 -0.10 7.50 -7.37
C CYS A 108 -0.72 6.11 -7.54
N HIS A 109 -0.29 5.36 -8.55
CA HIS A 109 -0.73 3.99 -8.76
C HIS A 109 -0.23 3.12 -7.59
N LEU A 110 -1.00 3.09 -6.51
CA LEU A 110 -0.84 2.20 -5.37
C LEU A 110 -1.19 0.77 -5.81
N SER A 111 -0.34 0.14 -6.62
CA SER A 111 -0.52 -1.29 -6.88
C SER A 111 -0.35 -2.05 -5.56
N PRO A 112 -1.25 -2.99 -5.18
CA PRO A 112 -1.33 -3.65 -3.89
C PRO A 112 -0.29 -4.76 -3.77
N VAL A 113 0.70 -4.84 -4.69
CA VAL A 113 1.87 -5.75 -4.58
C VAL A 113 2.48 -5.69 -3.17
N THR A 114 2.37 -4.54 -2.51
CA THR A 114 2.77 -4.32 -1.11
C THR A 114 1.96 -5.12 -0.09
N ILE A 115 0.63 -5.20 -0.22
CA ILE A 115 -0.24 -5.75 0.84
C ILE A 115 -0.23 -7.29 0.79
N THR A 116 -0.01 -7.85 -0.38
CA THR A 116 -0.28 -9.25 -0.71
C THR A 116 0.94 -10.15 -0.60
N SER A 117 2.13 -9.55 -0.69
CA SER A 117 3.43 -10.20 -0.44
C SER A 117 3.64 -10.61 1.02
N SER A 118 2.70 -10.31 1.93
CA SER A 118 2.72 -10.72 3.33
C SER A 118 2.54 -12.24 3.58
N SER A 119 2.39 -13.07 2.54
CA SER A 119 2.19 -14.52 2.70
C SER A 119 3.43 -15.38 2.39
N ILE A 120 4.59 -14.79 2.09
CA ILE A 120 5.86 -15.54 2.00
C ILE A 120 6.93 -14.82 2.81
N CYS A 121 6.90 -15.07 4.12
CA CYS A 121 8.10 -14.94 4.95
C CYS A 121 9.06 -16.09 4.60
N ARG A 122 10.15 -15.77 3.91
CA ARG A 122 11.43 -16.47 4.07
C ARG A 122 12.53 -15.44 4.20
N TRP A 123 12.99 -15.23 5.44
CA TRP A 123 14.31 -14.66 5.70
C TRP A 123 15.37 -15.71 5.37
N PRO A 124 16.47 -15.38 4.66
CA PRO A 124 17.67 -16.22 4.70
C PRO A 124 18.27 -16.17 6.11
N PRO A 125 18.97 -17.22 6.56
CA PRO A 125 19.62 -17.21 7.86
C PRO A 125 20.72 -16.15 7.85
N VAL A 126 20.64 -15.18 8.76
CA VAL A 126 21.77 -14.32 9.09
C VAL A 126 22.83 -15.21 9.74
N LYS A 127 23.96 -15.40 9.04
CA LYS A 127 25.16 -16.00 9.63
C LYS A 127 25.73 -15.04 10.67
N GLN A 128 26.29 -15.63 11.73
CA GLN A 128 27.13 -14.98 12.75
C GLN A 128 28.16 -14.04 12.13
#